data_AF-A0AA96J1Q5-F1
#
_entry.id   AF-A0AA96J1Q5-F1
#
_cell.length_a   1.000
_cell.length_b   1.000
_cell.length_c   1.000
_cell.angle_alpha   90.00
_cell.angle_beta   90.00
_cell.angle_gamma   90.00
#
_symmetry.space_group_name_H-M   'P 1'
#
loop_
_entity.id
_entity.type
_entity.pdbx_description
1 polymer ?
#
loop_
_entity_poly.entity_id
_entity_poly.type
_entity_poly.pdbx_seq_one_letter_code
_entity_poly.pdbx_strand_id
1 'polypeptide(L)' 'MNKYQLLKNNEDTIYQFVKNGILSYQIIRDISIFEDFNKLESHSNIKNVEVRYSLIGDEYELSSKRIEQIILQMQKDII' A
#
# COMPACT_ATOMS: atom_id res chain seq x y z
N MET A 1 10.96 7.09 -10.38
CA MET A 1 10.86 6.36 -9.11
C MET A 1 9.50 6.69 -8.54
N ASN A 2 8.66 5.68 -8.32
CA ASN A 2 7.33 5.90 -7.77
C ASN A 2 7.35 6.00 -6.24
N LYS A 3 6.26 6.47 -5.65
CA LYS A 3 6.13 6.63 -4.20
C LYS A 3 6.44 5.34 -3.45
N TYR A 4 5.91 4.21 -3.90
CA TYR A 4 6.20 2.90 -3.30
C TYR A 4 7.71 2.60 -3.27
N GLN A 5 8.42 2.77 -4.40
CA GLN A 5 9.86 2.53 -4.48
C GLN A 5 10.66 3.40 -3.52
N LEU A 6 10.32 4.69 -3.40
CA LEU A 6 10.98 5.57 -2.43
C LEU A 6 10.76 5.06 -1.00
N LEU A 7 9.50 4.77 -0.65
CA LEU A 7 9.15 4.34 0.70
C LEU A 7 9.82 3.01 1.03
N LYS A 8 9.79 2.04 0.11
CA LYS A 8 10.39 0.72 0.32
C LYS A 8 11.91 0.79 0.45
N ASN A 9 12.57 1.60 -0.36
CA ASN A 9 14.03 1.81 -0.26
C ASN A 9 14.45 2.49 1.06
N ASN A 10 13.51 3.09 1.80
CA ASN A 10 13.76 3.80 3.05
C ASN A 10 12.95 3.21 4.22
N GLU A 11 12.48 1.97 4.11
CA GLU A 11 11.54 1.35 5.05
C GLU A 11 12.07 1.36 6.49
N ASP A 12 13.35 1.04 6.69
CA ASP A 12 13.99 1.06 8.01
C ASP A 12 13.96 2.45 8.65
N THR A 13 14.31 3.48 7.87
CA THR A 13 14.31 4.88 8.33
C THR A 13 12.88 5.34 8.65
N ILE A 14 11.91 4.99 7.80
CA ILE A 14 10.49 5.30 8.02
C ILE A 14 10.00 4.61 9.29
N TYR A 15 10.35 3.34 9.50
CA TYR A 15 9.98 2.61 10.70
C TYR A 15 10.52 3.29 11.96
N GLN A 16 11.77 3.76 11.96
CA GLN A 16 12.31 4.54 13.08
C GLN A 16 11.51 5.84 13.31
N PHE A 17 11.16 6.56 12.25
CA PHE A 17 10.34 7.78 12.40
C PHE A 17 8.94 7.51 12.92
N VAL A 18 8.29 6.42 12.49
CA VAL A 18 6.98 6.00 13.02
C VAL A 18 7.10 5.60 14.49
N LYS A 19 8.12 4.81 14.84
CA LYS A 19 8.39 4.39 16.22
C LYS A 19 8.62 5.58 17.15
N ASN A 20 9.28 6.63 16.65
CA ASN A 20 9.52 7.87 17.39
C ASN A 20 8.35 8.87 17.32
N GLY A 21 7.20 8.48 16.74
CA GLY A 21 6.00 9.33 16.67
C GLY A 21 6.09 10.52 15.71
N ILE A 22 7.11 10.56 14.86
CA ILE A 22 7.34 11.65 13.89
C ILE A 22 6.48 11.45 12.64
N LEU A 23 6.32 10.21 12.19
CA LEU A 23 5.48 9.84 11.06
C LEU A 23 4.29 8.98 11.50
N SER A 24 3.21 9.03 10.72
CA SER A 24 2.03 8.21 10.94
C SER A 24 2.28 6.75 10.55
N TYR A 25 1.77 5.81 11.36
CA TYR A 25 1.74 4.37 11.05
C TYR A 25 1.03 4.07 9.72
N GLN A 26 0.16 4.98 9.26
CA GLN A 26 -0.52 4.86 7.97
C GLN A 26 0.46 4.61 6.81
N ILE A 27 1.68 5.15 6.86
CA ILE A 27 2.66 4.93 5.79
C ILE A 27 3.04 3.44 5.70
N ILE A 28 3.30 2.78 6.83
CA ILE A 28 3.65 1.36 6.87
C ILE A 28 2.48 0.49 6.44
N ARG A 29 1.28 0.82 6.92
CA ARG A 29 0.05 0.13 6.51
C ARG A 29 -0.17 0.24 5.00
N ASP A 30 -0.05 1.45 4.46
CA ASP A 30 -0.31 1.69 3.04
C ASP A 30 0.74 0.97 2.15
N ILE A 31 1.99 0.81 2.60
CA ILE A 31 3.01 -0.03 1.94
C ILE A 31 2.53 -1.50 1.91
N SER A 32 2.08 -2.01 3.06
CA SER A 32 1.60 -3.41 3.18
C SER A 32 0.41 -3.68 2.27
N ILE A 33 -0.59 -2.77 2.27
CA ILE A 33 -1.76 -2.80 1.38
C ILE A 33 -1.33 -2.91 -0.09
N PHE A 34 -0.34 -2.13 -0.51
CA PHE A 34 0.13 -2.14 -1.90
C PHE A 34 0.82 -3.45 -2.26
N GLU A 35 1.64 -4.00 -1.35
CA GLU A 35 2.29 -5.29 -1.57
C GLU A 35 1.27 -6.42 -1.67
N ASP A 36 0.31 -6.48 -0.75
CA ASP A 36 -0.71 -7.54 -0.74
C ASP A 36 -1.64 -7.46 -1.95
N PHE A 37 -2.01 -6.25 -2.38
CA PHE A 37 -2.74 -6.03 -3.62
C PHE A 37 -2.02 -6.59 -4.86
N ASN A 38 -0.68 -6.43 -4.93
CA ASN A 38 0.13 -6.98 -6.01
C ASN A 38 0.34 -8.50 -5.87
N LYS A 39 0.35 -9.04 -4.65
CA LYS A 39 0.38 -10.49 -4.39
C LYS A 39 -0.87 -11.19 -4.91
N LEU A 40 -2.05 -10.57 -4.81
CA LEU A 40 -3.30 -11.16 -5.32
C LEU A 40 -3.29 -11.37 -6.85
N GLU A 41 -2.64 -10.50 -7.60
CA GLU A 41 -2.50 -10.66 -9.05
C GLU A 41 -1.48 -11.74 -9.40
N SER A 42 -0.33 -11.72 -8.72
CA SER A 42 0.81 -12.60 -9.04
C SER A 42 0.63 -14.03 -8.51
N HIS A 43 0.05 -14.22 -7.33
CA HIS A 43 -0.03 -15.52 -6.66
C HIS A 43 -1.43 -16.14 -6.72
N SER A 44 -2.48 -15.33 -6.55
CA SER A 44 -3.87 -15.82 -6.54
C SER A 44 -4.51 -15.75 -7.93
N ASN A 45 -3.81 -15.20 -8.93
CA ASN A 45 -4.28 -15.00 -10.31
C ASN A 45 -5.62 -14.25 -10.40
N ILE A 46 -5.93 -13.41 -9.40
CA ILE A 46 -7.14 -12.59 -9.36
C ILE A 46 -6.85 -11.32 -10.15
N LYS A 47 -7.09 -11.37 -11.46
CA LYS A 47 -6.80 -10.25 -12.37
C LYS A 47 -7.80 -9.10 -12.27
N ASN A 48 -9.04 -9.39 -11.83
CA ASN A 48 -10.07 -8.37 -11.68
C ASN A 48 -9.68 -7.40 -10.56
N VAL A 49 -9.41 -6.15 -10.94
CA VAL A 49 -8.96 -5.07 -10.05
C VAL A 49 -10.01 -4.70 -9.00
N GLU A 50 -11.28 -4.64 -9.37
CA GLU A 50 -12.38 -4.31 -8.45
C GLU A 50 -12.53 -5.37 -7.36
N VAL A 51 -12.40 -6.65 -7.73
CA VAL A 51 -12.41 -7.77 -6.78
C VAL A 51 -11.23 -7.66 -5.82
N ARG A 52 -10.03 -7.34 -6.33
CA ARG A 52 -8.85 -7.13 -5.47
C ARG A 52 -9.04 -5.97 -4.49
N TYR A 53 -9.64 -4.86 -4.92
CA TYR A 53 -9.93 -3.74 -4.02
C TYR A 53 -10.88 -4.14 -2.89
N SER A 54 -11.90 -4.94 -3.17
CA SER A 54 -12.81 -5.41 -2.13
C SER A 54 -12.14 -6.40 -1.17
N LEU A 55 -11.38 -7.38 -1.67
CA LEU A 55 -10.68 -8.35 -0.83
C LEU A 55 -9.68 -7.70 0.13
N ILE A 56 -8.87 -6.75 -0.38
CA ILE A 56 -7.93 -6.00 0.46
C ILE A 56 -8.67 -5.05 1.40
N GLY A 57 -9.81 -4.50 0.96
CA GLY A 57 -10.67 -3.67 1.80
C GLY A 57 -11.18 -4.42 3.03
N ASP A 58 -11.65 -5.65 2.82
CA ASP A 58 -12.12 -6.54 3.88
C ASP A 58 -10.99 -6.91 4.86
N GLU A 59 -9.78 -7.20 4.36
CA GLU A 59 -8.61 -7.55 5.19
C GLU A 59 -8.13 -6.39 6.09
N TYR A 60 -8.17 -5.16 5.56
CA TYR A 60 -7.66 -3.97 6.24
C TYR A 60 -8.75 -3.11 6.90
N GLU A 61 -10.01 -3.57 6.89
CA GLU A 61 -11.18 -2.84 7.38
C GLU A 61 -11.33 -1.44 6.74
N LEU A 62 -11.07 -1.35 5.43
CA LEU A 62 -11.16 -0.13 4.63
C LEU A 62 -12.15 -0.31 3.47
N SER A 63 -12.77 0.78 3.02
CA SER A 63 -13.61 0.71 1.82
C SER A 63 -12.78 0.45 0.56
N SER A 64 -13.35 -0.22 -0.44
CA SER A 64 -12.68 -0.49 -1.72
C SER A 64 -12.17 0.79 -2.39
N LYS A 65 -12.92 1.89 -2.26
CA LYS A 65 -12.52 3.23 -2.75
C LYS A 65 -11.28 3.76 -2.03
N ARG A 66 -11.13 3.46 -0.74
CA ARG A 66 -9.93 3.86 0.01
C ARG A 66 -8.72 3.03 -0.44
N ILE A 67 -8.89 1.74 -0.69
CA ILE A 67 -7.84 0.89 -1.24
C ILE A 67 -7.40 1.42 -2.61
N GLU A 68 -8.33 1.68 -3.53
CA GLU A 68 -8.05 2.27 -4.84
C GLU A 68 -7.20 3.54 -4.72
N GLN A 69 -7.58 4.48 -3.84
CA GLN A 69 -6.81 5.70 -3.60
C GLN A 69 -5.38 5.42 -3.15
N ILE A 70 -5.19 4.45 -2.25
CA ILE A 70 -3.86 4.05 -1.76
C ILE A 70 -3.02 3.48 -2.92
N ILE A 71 -3.59 2.58 -3.72
CA ILE A 71 -2.90 1.98 -4.87
C ILE A 71 -2.47 3.05 -5.88
N LEU A 72 -3.38 3.96 -6.24
CA LEU A 72 -3.06 5.07 -7.15
C LEU A 72 -1.98 6.01 -6.59
N GLN A 73 -2.02 6.29 -5.29
CA GLN A 73 -0.98 7.11 -4.65
C GLN A 73 0.39 6.43 -4.64
N MET A 74 0.43 5.11 -4.45
CA MET A 74 1.68 4.34 -4.41
C MET A 74 2.33 4.21 -5.79
N GLN A 75 1.51 4.14 -6.85
CA GLN A 75 1.97 4.14 -8.25
C GLN A 75 2.42 5.51 -8.75
N LYS A 76 2.02 6.59 -8.07
CA LYS A 76 2.35 7.96 -8.50
C LYS A 76 3.87 8.19 -8.50
N ASP A 77 4.37 8.76 -9.60
CA ASP A 77 5.75 9.20 -9.70
C ASP A 77 6.03 10.39 -8.78
N ILE A 78 7.26 10.43 -8.26
CA ILE A 78 7.78 11.54 -7.47
C ILE A 78 8.36 12.56 -8.45
N ILE A 79 7.74 13.74 -8.52
CA ILE A 79 8.23 14.91 -9.27
C ILE A 79 9.21 15.67 -8.38
#